data_AF-A0A835CQN8-F1
#
_entry.id   AF-A0A835CQN8-F1
#
_cell.length_a   1.000
_cell.length_b   1.000
_cell.length_c   1.000
_cell.angle_alpha   90.00
_cell.angle_beta   90.00
_cell.angle_gamma   90.00
#
_symmetry.space_group_name_H-M   'P 1'
#
loop_
_entity.id
_entity.type
_entity.pdbx_description
1 polymer ?
#
loop_
_entity_poly.entity_id
_entity_poly.type
_entity_poly.pdbx_seq_one_letter_code
_entity_poly.pdbx_strand_id
1 'polypeptide(L)'
;MADPSCEASSSSSNTIIEQPQQQQQQQQSSQVVQQLHDDIDKNDDFIEPDKKRRKLIKTDGKSDQKLEHRLGGILCCAVCLDLPRAAVYQCTNGHLMCAGCFTHVLADARLRDELATCPNCRIEISKTSASRNLAVEKAVSELPAECQFCAKEFPRNSLERHEESMCDERITSCKYSRIGCPWRGPNHEVPEHEDTCVHPHTKGKDVMEALRDIDARTLEERRLCDSVFDLLSYEKITFNDLQMKPYRTDEFVHKLFYETSRFTAFNNQWVVKARINNSQRDPTQSSERDMTYQLILKTKTTYPLPLHYLILKGPFGDMKVQPRIHRFDFTEQDNESPYLPLPLPDTAECNRLLAAKAISFRLIMFLASK
;
A
#
# COMPACT_ATOMS: atom_id res chain seq x y z
N MET A 1 -55.49 12.04 -38.08
CA MET A 1 -56.86 11.77 -37.60
C MET A 1 -56.74 11.66 -36.09
N ALA A 2 -56.66 12.80 -35.39
CA ALA A 2 -57.79 13.58 -34.87
C ALA A 2 -58.48 12.87 -33.69
N ASP A 3 -58.10 13.36 -32.50
CA ASP A 3 -58.73 13.42 -31.17
C ASP A 3 -60.27 13.27 -31.11
N PRO A 4 -60.91 12.93 -29.94
CA PRO A 4 -60.85 13.77 -28.74
C PRO A 4 -60.95 13.04 -27.37
N SER A 5 -60.57 13.66 -26.25
CA SER A 5 -61.52 14.43 -25.41
C SER A 5 -60.82 15.31 -24.39
N CYS A 6 -61.30 16.56 -24.35
CA CYS A 6 -60.98 17.67 -23.45
C CYS A 6 -61.73 17.62 -22.10
N GLU A 7 -61.32 18.58 -21.25
CA GLU A 7 -62.05 19.29 -20.17
C GLU A 7 -61.57 18.97 -18.74
N ALA A 8 -60.78 19.86 -18.10
CA ALA A 8 -61.10 21.17 -17.48
C ALA A 8 -61.58 21.00 -16.02
N SER A 9 -60.71 21.16 -15.02
CA SER A 9 -60.45 22.36 -14.22
C SER A 9 -61.62 22.88 -13.36
N SER A 10 -61.49 22.81 -12.02
CA SER A 10 -61.71 23.95 -11.09
C SER A 10 -61.67 23.55 -9.59
N SER A 11 -60.79 24.26 -8.87
CA SER A 11 -60.88 24.77 -7.48
C SER A 11 -62.27 25.29 -7.08
N SER A 12 -62.76 25.45 -5.84
CA SER A 12 -62.27 25.40 -4.45
C SER A 12 -63.50 25.63 -3.53
N SER A 13 -63.44 25.21 -2.25
CA SER A 13 -64.17 25.76 -1.07
C SER A 13 -63.68 24.97 0.15
N ASN A 14 -63.31 25.46 1.34
CA ASN A 14 -63.30 26.74 2.05
C ASN A 14 -62.18 26.60 3.12
N THR A 15 -61.24 27.54 3.25
CA THR A 15 -61.22 28.63 4.25
C THR A 15 -60.77 28.22 5.67
N ILE A 16 -59.48 28.49 5.94
CA ILE A 16 -58.86 29.16 7.10
C ILE A 16 -59.23 28.66 8.52
N ILE A 17 -58.28 28.05 9.23
CA ILE A 17 -57.68 28.60 10.48
C ILE A 17 -56.17 28.27 10.50
N GLU A 18 -55.38 29.29 10.79
CA GLU A 18 -53.92 29.32 10.91
C GLU A 18 -53.37 28.58 12.15
N GLN A 19 -52.07 28.31 12.08
CA GLN A 19 -51.14 27.61 12.99
C GLN A 19 -50.84 28.44 14.28
N PRO A 20 -49.81 28.19 15.13
CA PRO A 20 -48.88 27.05 15.26
C PRO A 20 -48.62 26.58 16.72
N GLN A 21 -48.10 25.37 16.91
CA GLN A 21 -47.34 25.01 18.12
C GLN A 21 -46.05 24.27 17.74
N GLN A 22 -45.01 25.04 17.45
CA GLN A 22 -43.60 24.64 17.59
C GLN A 22 -42.86 25.85 18.16
N GLN A 23 -42.66 25.87 19.48
CA GLN A 23 -41.62 26.62 20.18
C GLN A 23 -41.75 26.36 21.69
N GLN A 24 -41.10 25.30 22.18
CA GLN A 24 -40.83 25.10 23.60
C GLN A 24 -39.62 24.18 23.76
N GLN A 25 -38.42 24.76 23.58
CA GLN A 25 -37.17 24.31 24.21
C GLN A 25 -36.06 25.33 23.91
N GLN A 26 -36.22 26.55 24.39
CA GLN A 26 -35.15 27.55 24.49
C GLN A 26 -35.62 28.71 25.39
N GLN A 27 -35.78 28.45 26.70
CA GLN A 27 -36.12 29.48 27.68
C GLN A 27 -35.76 29.06 29.12
N GLN A 28 -34.55 28.53 29.33
CA GLN A 28 -34.01 28.24 30.68
C GLN A 28 -32.57 28.73 30.91
N SER A 29 -32.06 29.63 30.08
CA SER A 29 -30.66 30.09 30.18
C SER A 29 -30.48 31.61 30.27
N SER A 30 -31.52 32.37 30.64
CA SER A 30 -31.46 33.84 30.58
C SER A 30 -31.98 34.58 31.83
N GLN A 31 -32.25 33.88 32.95
CA GLN A 31 -32.80 34.50 34.17
C GLN A 31 -31.86 34.49 35.39
N VAL A 32 -30.58 34.14 35.23
CA VAL A 32 -29.58 34.19 36.33
C VAL A 32 -28.64 35.40 36.20
N VAL A 33 -28.75 36.18 35.12
CA VAL A 33 -27.83 37.29 34.81
C VAL A 33 -28.58 38.63 34.86
N GLN A 34 -29.30 38.93 35.95
CA GLN A 34 -29.81 40.30 36.19
C GLN A 34 -30.45 40.52 37.57
N GLN A 35 -29.82 40.01 38.61
CA GLN A 35 -29.96 40.60 39.96
C GLN A 35 -28.58 40.53 40.59
N LEU A 36 -28.18 41.61 41.29
CA LEU A 36 -26.89 41.84 41.97
C LEU A 36 -25.87 42.73 41.21
N HIS A 37 -26.32 43.94 40.85
CA HIS A 37 -25.64 45.22 41.16
C HIS A 37 -26.69 45.97 42.01
N ASP A 38 -26.47 46.53 43.20
CA ASP A 38 -25.30 47.14 43.81
C ASP A 38 -25.41 47.08 45.35
N ASP A 39 -24.31 47.43 46.01
CA ASP A 39 -24.16 47.89 47.39
C ASP A 39 -24.09 46.85 48.53
N ILE A 40 -22.86 46.62 49.03
CA ILE A 40 -22.39 47.15 50.32
C ILE A 40 -20.94 46.68 50.59
N ASP A 41 -20.07 47.67 50.82
CA ASP A 41 -18.73 47.61 51.43
C ASP A 41 -18.57 46.61 52.60
N LYS A 42 -17.44 45.89 52.63
CA LYS A 42 -16.44 45.93 53.73
C LYS A 42 -15.30 44.91 53.54
N ASN A 43 -14.08 45.39 53.81
CA ASN A 43 -12.83 44.66 54.03
C ASN A 43 -13.00 43.33 54.80
N ASP A 44 -12.40 42.27 54.29
CA ASP A 44 -11.77 41.24 55.13
C ASP A 44 -10.58 40.62 54.38
N ASP A 45 -9.41 40.62 55.03
CA ASP A 45 -8.12 40.18 54.50
C ASP A 45 -8.14 38.67 54.16
N PHE A 46 -8.06 38.32 52.87
CA PHE A 46 -7.85 36.94 52.45
C PHE A 46 -6.37 36.70 52.11
N ILE A 47 -5.64 36.13 53.06
CA ILE A 47 -4.23 35.75 52.95
C ILE A 47 -4.05 34.69 51.85
N GLU A 48 -3.27 35.01 50.81
CA GLU A 48 -2.88 34.09 49.73
C GLU A 48 -1.93 33.00 50.28
N PRO A 49 -2.16 31.70 50.03
CA PRO A 49 -1.29 30.66 50.57
C PRO A 49 0.03 30.59 49.79
N ASP A 50 1.14 30.68 50.53
CA ASP A 50 2.52 30.70 50.04
C ASP A 50 2.86 29.60 49.01
N LYS A 51 3.50 30.02 47.91
CA LYS A 51 4.13 29.14 46.93
C LYS A 51 5.29 28.38 47.59
N LYS A 52 5.05 27.13 48.00
CA LYS A 52 6.11 26.17 48.39
C LYS A 52 7.11 26.01 47.23
N ARG A 53 8.21 26.77 47.29
CA ARG A 53 9.41 26.56 46.48
C ARG A 53 9.95 25.16 46.74
N ARG A 54 9.71 24.24 45.82
CA ARG A 54 10.35 22.92 45.81
C ARG A 54 11.81 23.13 45.39
N LYS A 55 12.75 22.95 46.34
CA LYS A 55 14.19 22.98 46.09
C LYS A 55 14.54 21.96 45.00
N LEU A 56 14.96 22.43 43.83
CA LEU A 56 15.65 21.63 42.84
C LEU A 56 17.03 21.28 43.41
N ILE A 57 17.19 20.04 43.84
CA ILE A 57 18.50 19.44 44.07
C ILE A 57 19.15 19.34 42.68
N LYS A 58 20.21 20.13 42.46
CA LYS A 58 21.07 20.00 41.29
C LYS A 58 21.79 18.66 41.37
N THR A 59 21.30 17.68 40.62
CA THR A 59 22.13 16.56 40.17
C THR A 59 22.68 16.94 38.80
N ASP A 60 24.00 17.11 38.74
CA ASP A 60 24.78 17.30 37.53
C ASP A 60 24.54 16.20 36.49
N GLY A 61 24.59 16.57 35.21
CA GLY A 61 25.08 15.69 34.15
C GLY A 61 24.08 14.76 33.45
N LYS A 62 22.89 15.24 33.05
CA LYS A 62 22.10 14.56 32.00
C LYS A 62 21.95 15.47 30.80
N SER A 63 22.50 15.03 29.66
CA SER A 63 22.33 15.63 28.34
C SER A 63 20.89 16.11 28.18
N ASP A 64 20.71 17.41 27.91
CA ASP A 64 19.43 17.99 27.55
C ASP A 64 19.07 17.46 26.16
N GLN A 65 18.55 16.22 26.11
CA GLN A 65 18.14 15.60 24.86
C GLN A 65 16.98 16.42 24.32
N LYS A 66 17.21 17.07 23.17
CA LYS A 66 16.20 17.83 22.45
C LYS A 66 14.91 17.02 22.37
N LEU A 67 13.77 17.70 22.56
CA LEU A 67 12.45 17.08 22.62
C LEU A 67 12.19 16.14 21.43
N GLU A 68 12.63 16.52 20.23
CA GLU A 68 12.59 15.72 19.00
C GLU A 68 13.21 14.32 19.14
N HIS A 69 14.37 14.20 19.78
CA HIS A 69 15.05 12.91 19.97
C HIS A 69 14.28 12.01 20.94
N ARG A 70 13.70 12.60 22.00
CA ARG A 70 12.86 11.87 22.96
C ARG A 70 11.54 11.41 22.34
N LEU A 71 10.93 12.25 21.51
CA LEU A 71 9.74 11.89 20.74
C LEU A 71 10.04 10.77 19.75
N GLY A 72 11.22 10.78 19.15
CA GLY A 72 11.71 9.70 18.28
C GLY A 72 11.53 8.32 18.92
N GLY A 73 12.04 8.13 20.15
CA GLY A 73 11.94 6.85 20.85
C GLY A 73 10.51 6.44 21.23
N ILE A 74 9.62 7.40 21.52
CA ILE A 74 8.22 7.13 21.90
C ILE A 74 7.37 6.73 20.68
N LEU A 75 7.67 7.31 19.52
CA LEU A 75 6.90 7.10 18.28
C LEU A 75 7.42 5.92 17.45
N CYS A 76 8.42 5.20 17.92
CA CYS A 76 8.93 4.00 17.27
C CYS A 76 7.87 2.90 17.17
N CYS A 77 7.97 2.10 16.11
CA CYS A 77 7.20 0.88 15.99
C CYS A 77 7.56 -0.10 17.11
N ALA A 78 6.56 -0.67 17.76
CA ALA A 78 6.76 -1.64 18.85
C ALA A 78 7.37 -2.98 18.40
N VAL A 79 7.52 -3.21 17.10
CA VAL A 79 8.06 -4.45 16.52
C VAL A 79 9.49 -4.26 16.03
N CYS A 80 9.72 -3.35 15.06
CA CYS A 80 11.07 -3.11 14.54
C CYS A 80 11.88 -2.09 15.35
N LEU A 81 11.27 -1.40 16.31
CA LEU A 81 11.89 -0.37 17.14
C LEU A 81 12.40 0.86 16.37
N ASP A 82 12.02 0.98 15.09
CA ASP A 82 12.35 2.11 14.24
C ASP A 82 11.18 3.10 14.09
N LEU A 83 11.54 4.33 13.76
CA LEU A 83 10.57 5.35 13.35
C LEU A 83 9.92 4.97 12.01
N PRO A 84 8.58 4.90 11.95
CA PRO A 84 7.87 4.50 10.75
C PRO A 84 8.10 5.47 9.58
N ARG A 85 8.31 4.92 8.38
CA ARG A 85 8.48 5.70 7.13
C ARG A 85 7.17 5.94 6.37
N ALA A 86 6.13 5.19 6.70
CA ALA A 86 4.85 5.17 5.99
C ALA A 86 3.70 5.16 7.00
N ALA A 87 2.58 4.51 6.66
CA ALA A 87 1.43 4.45 7.55
C ALA A 87 1.74 3.81 8.90
N VAL A 88 1.08 4.31 9.95
CA VAL A 88 1.21 3.83 11.32
C VAL A 88 -0.13 3.31 11.81
N TYR A 89 -0.14 2.08 12.31
CA TYR A 89 -1.31 1.45 12.88
C TYR A 89 -1.21 1.41 14.40
N GLN A 90 -2.33 1.64 15.05
CA GLN A 90 -2.46 1.64 16.49
C GLN A 90 -3.46 0.56 16.91
N CYS A 91 -3.06 -0.32 17.83
CA CYS A 91 -4.01 -1.23 18.46
C CYS A 91 -4.97 -0.46 19.38
N THR A 92 -6.09 -1.07 19.78
CA THR A 92 -7.09 -0.43 20.66
C THR A 92 -6.54 0.01 22.02
N ASN A 93 -5.47 -0.63 22.51
CA ASN A 93 -4.76 -0.25 23.73
C ASN A 93 -3.63 0.79 23.52
N GLY A 94 -3.41 1.26 22.29
CA GLY A 94 -2.53 2.38 22.00
C GLY A 94 -1.13 2.07 21.47
N HIS A 95 -0.69 0.80 21.41
CA HIS A 95 0.62 0.43 20.85
C HIS A 95 0.71 0.67 19.34
N LEU A 96 1.86 1.21 18.90
CA LEU A 96 2.11 1.63 17.53
C LEU A 96 2.88 0.55 16.73
N MET A 97 2.47 0.33 15.50
CA MET A 97 3.13 -0.56 14.54
C MET A 97 3.26 0.13 13.18
N CYS A 98 4.43 0.08 12.56
CA CYS A 98 4.57 0.54 11.18
C CYS A 98 3.77 -0.39 10.24
N ALA A 99 3.38 0.12 9.07
CA ALA A 99 2.60 -0.64 8.08
C ALA A 99 3.23 -1.99 7.71
N GLY A 100 4.56 -2.04 7.59
CA GLY A 100 5.31 -3.27 7.33
C GLY A 100 5.10 -4.29 8.44
N CYS A 101 5.50 -3.96 9.67
CA CYS A 101 5.36 -4.88 10.81
C CYS A 101 3.92 -5.28 11.09
N PHE A 102 2.96 -4.36 10.98
CA PHE A 102 1.55 -4.69 11.10
C PHE A 102 1.12 -5.74 10.06
N THR A 103 1.54 -5.56 8.80
CA THR A 103 1.26 -6.51 7.72
C THR A 103 1.91 -7.88 7.98
N HIS A 104 3.16 -7.90 8.46
CA HIS A 104 3.85 -9.12 8.84
C HIS A 104 3.09 -9.88 9.93
N VAL A 105 2.68 -9.20 11.02
CA VAL A 105 1.93 -9.85 12.10
C VAL A 105 0.62 -10.46 11.61
N LEU A 106 -0.10 -9.76 10.72
CA LEU A 106 -1.34 -10.30 10.12
C LEU A 106 -1.06 -11.51 9.21
N ALA A 107 0.00 -11.45 8.40
CA ALA A 107 0.39 -12.52 7.49
C ALA A 107 0.85 -13.78 8.25
N ASP A 108 1.61 -13.59 9.32
CA ASP A 108 2.06 -14.64 10.23
C ASP A 108 0.90 -15.39 10.89
N ALA A 109 -0.05 -14.65 11.45
CA ALA A 109 -1.24 -15.23 12.06
C ALA A 109 -2.07 -16.03 11.04
N ARG A 110 -2.17 -15.52 9.80
CA ARG A 110 -2.81 -16.24 8.69
C ARG A 110 -2.12 -17.57 8.38
N LEU A 111 -0.80 -17.61 8.37
CA LEU A 111 -0.06 -18.86 8.13
C LEU A 111 -0.22 -19.86 9.26
N ARG A 112 -0.23 -19.39 10.51
CA ARG A 112 -0.40 -20.24 11.71
C ARG A 112 -1.84 -20.66 12.00
N ASP A 113 -2.81 -20.10 11.28
CA ASP A 113 -4.24 -20.25 11.58
C ASP A 113 -4.63 -19.75 12.97
N GLU A 114 -4.03 -18.63 13.36
CA GLU A 114 -4.27 -17.95 14.61
C GLU A 114 -4.91 -16.59 14.38
N LEU A 115 -5.53 -16.05 15.43
CA LEU A 115 -5.90 -14.64 15.44
C LEU A 115 -4.64 -13.79 15.62
N ALA A 116 -4.51 -12.75 14.80
CA ALA A 116 -3.41 -11.81 14.96
C ALA A 116 -3.59 -11.02 16.26
N THR A 117 -2.52 -10.91 17.05
CA THR A 117 -2.54 -10.20 18.33
C THR A 117 -1.42 -9.15 18.38
N CYS A 118 -1.66 -8.07 19.12
CA CYS A 118 -0.65 -7.05 19.37
C CYS A 118 0.55 -7.67 20.12
N PRO A 119 1.79 -7.54 19.62
CA PRO A 119 2.97 -8.13 20.27
C PRO A 119 3.19 -7.65 21.72
N ASN A 120 2.73 -6.45 22.08
CA ASN A 120 2.96 -5.86 23.40
C ASN A 120 1.87 -6.25 24.40
N CYS A 121 0.59 -6.12 24.05
CA CYS A 121 -0.52 -6.33 24.99
C CYS A 121 -1.45 -7.48 24.63
N ARG A 122 -1.14 -8.23 23.55
CA ARG A 122 -1.85 -9.44 23.11
C ARG A 122 -3.34 -9.28 22.78
N ILE A 123 -3.84 -8.05 22.70
CA ILE A 123 -5.20 -7.78 22.21
C ILE A 123 -5.30 -8.17 20.74
N GLU A 124 -6.45 -8.69 20.32
CA GLU A 124 -6.69 -9.05 18.93
C GLU A 124 -6.59 -7.82 18.02
N ILE A 125 -5.86 -7.96 16.91
CA ILE A 125 -5.67 -6.93 15.90
C ILE A 125 -6.11 -7.45 14.53
N SER A 126 -6.69 -6.56 13.75
CA SER A 126 -7.14 -6.83 12.38
C SER A 126 -7.11 -5.52 11.60
N LYS A 127 -7.28 -5.60 10.27
CA LYS A 127 -7.40 -4.40 9.41
C LYS A 127 -8.56 -3.48 9.82
N THR A 128 -9.55 -3.98 10.55
CA THR A 128 -10.73 -3.23 11.00
C THR A 128 -10.67 -2.80 12.46
N SER A 129 -9.96 -3.53 13.32
CA SER A 129 -9.84 -3.17 14.75
C SER A 129 -8.65 -2.25 15.04
N ALA A 130 -7.58 -2.32 14.25
CA ALA A 130 -6.47 -1.38 14.37
C ALA A 130 -6.78 -0.09 13.58
N SER A 131 -6.56 1.07 14.20
CA SER A 131 -6.78 2.37 13.57
C SER A 131 -5.49 2.90 12.95
N ARG A 132 -5.59 3.56 11.80
CA ARG A 132 -4.46 4.29 11.21
C ARG A 132 -4.28 5.63 11.95
N ASN A 133 -3.10 5.85 12.53
CA ASN A 133 -2.82 7.04 13.33
C ASN A 133 -2.11 8.12 12.50
N LEU A 134 -2.90 8.95 11.83
CA LEU A 134 -2.39 10.06 11.00
C LEU A 134 -1.66 11.13 11.81
N ALA A 135 -1.97 11.28 13.10
CA ALA A 135 -1.29 12.25 13.95
C ALA A 135 0.16 11.82 14.21
N VAL A 136 0.38 10.54 14.48
CA VAL A 136 1.73 9.98 14.61
C VAL A 136 2.47 10.05 13.27
N GLU A 137 1.82 9.75 12.15
CA GLU A 137 2.43 9.88 10.82
C GLU A 137 2.96 11.31 10.58
N LYS A 138 2.14 12.33 10.85
CA LYS A 138 2.54 13.74 10.72
C LYS A 138 3.62 14.13 11.73
N ALA A 139 3.53 13.66 12.98
CA ALA A 139 4.53 13.97 13.98
C ALA A 139 5.90 13.38 13.59
N VAL A 140 5.92 12.13 13.14
CA VAL A 140 7.15 11.46 12.69
C VAL A 140 7.72 12.12 11.42
N SER A 141 6.86 12.64 10.54
CA SER A 141 7.32 13.30 9.31
C SER A 141 8.08 14.62 9.53
N GLU A 142 7.85 15.28 10.67
CA GLU A 142 8.56 16.51 11.06
C GLU A 142 9.84 16.23 11.88
N LEU A 143 10.05 14.99 12.34
CA LEU A 143 11.25 14.66 13.10
C LEU A 143 12.50 14.76 12.21
N PRO A 144 13.64 15.20 12.78
CA PRO A 144 14.89 15.30 12.05
C PRO A 144 15.39 13.91 11.61
N ALA A 145 16.01 13.88 10.44
CA ALA A 145 16.75 12.75 9.90
C ALA A 145 17.95 13.26 9.09
N GLU A 146 19.05 12.52 9.14
CA GLU A 146 20.28 12.86 8.45
C GLU A 146 20.23 12.42 6.98
N CYS A 147 20.71 13.29 6.09
CA CYS A 147 20.95 12.96 4.69
C CYS A 147 22.09 11.95 4.54
N GLN A 148 21.86 10.89 3.78
CA GLN A 148 22.86 9.83 3.56
C GLN A 148 24.13 10.31 2.83
N PHE A 149 24.06 11.43 2.11
CA PHE A 149 25.18 11.96 1.31
C PHE A 149 25.94 13.08 2.00
N CYS A 150 25.23 14.06 2.60
CA CYS A 150 25.86 15.24 3.20
C CYS A 150 25.81 15.28 4.74
N ALA A 151 25.18 14.29 5.38
CA ALA A 151 25.02 14.16 6.84
C ALA A 151 24.32 15.35 7.54
N LYS A 152 23.73 16.30 6.80
CA LYS A 152 22.94 17.39 7.36
C LYS A 152 21.55 16.88 7.77
N GLU A 153 21.00 17.44 8.85
CA GLU A 153 19.67 17.14 9.35
C GLU A 153 18.58 17.87 8.56
N PHE A 154 17.54 17.14 8.16
CA PHE A 154 16.34 17.68 7.53
C PHE A 154 15.09 17.04 8.14
N PRO A 155 13.92 17.71 8.09
CA PRO A 155 12.65 17.05 8.37
C PRO A 155 12.45 15.85 7.42
N ARG A 156 12.01 14.71 7.97
CA ARG A 156 11.81 13.46 7.21
C ARG A 156 10.94 13.62 5.96
N ASN A 157 9.92 14.47 6.00
CA ASN A 157 9.04 14.74 4.85
C ASN A 157 9.74 15.41 3.66
N SER A 158 10.89 16.06 3.89
CA SER A 158 11.63 16.83 2.89
C SER A 158 12.93 16.16 2.48
N LEU A 159 13.35 15.13 3.24
CA LEU A 159 14.63 14.45 3.08
C LEU A 159 14.74 13.75 1.72
N GLU A 160 13.70 13.04 1.28
CA GLU A 160 13.68 12.36 -0.01
C GLU A 160 13.90 13.35 -1.16
N ARG A 161 13.14 14.46 -1.16
CA ARG A 161 13.31 15.53 -2.16
C ARG A 161 14.72 16.13 -2.12
N HIS A 162 15.29 16.30 -0.94
CA HIS A 162 16.66 16.79 -0.78
C HIS A 162 17.66 15.81 -1.42
N GLU A 163 17.61 14.54 -1.05
CA GLU A 163 18.50 13.50 -1.55
C GLU A 163 18.41 13.31 -3.07
N GLU A 164 17.21 13.41 -3.65
CA GLU A 164 16.99 13.24 -5.09
C GLU A 164 17.42 14.44 -5.93
N SER A 165 17.19 15.67 -5.45
CA SER A 165 17.22 16.85 -6.33
C SER A 165 18.00 18.06 -5.82
N MET A 166 18.23 18.18 -4.50
CA MET A 166 18.81 19.40 -3.91
C MET A 166 20.16 19.17 -3.26
N CYS A 167 20.52 17.93 -2.96
CA CYS A 167 21.77 17.60 -2.31
C CYS A 167 22.95 17.69 -3.29
N ASP A 168 23.97 18.46 -2.92
CA ASP A 168 25.18 18.64 -3.72
C ASP A 168 26.10 17.40 -3.68
N GLU A 169 25.97 16.59 -2.64
CA GLU A 169 26.71 15.33 -2.45
C GLU A 169 26.00 14.11 -3.07
N ARG A 170 24.80 14.29 -3.64
CA ARG A 170 24.06 13.17 -4.25
C ARG A 170 24.83 12.62 -5.44
N ILE A 171 24.81 11.29 -5.59
CA ILE A 171 25.45 10.63 -6.73
C ILE A 171 24.61 10.81 -7.98
N THR A 172 25.17 11.50 -8.97
CA THR A 172 24.54 11.76 -10.27
C THR A 172 25.38 11.18 -11.40
N SER A 173 24.80 11.18 -12.60
CA SER A 173 25.46 10.67 -13.82
C SER A 173 25.68 11.83 -14.77
N CYS A 174 26.75 11.77 -15.57
CA CYS A 174 27.00 12.78 -16.61
C CYS A 174 25.85 12.87 -17.61
N LYS A 175 25.53 14.07 -18.15
CA LYS A 175 24.54 14.24 -19.23
C LYS A 175 24.87 13.42 -20.49
N TYR A 176 26.15 13.14 -20.72
CA TYR A 176 26.66 12.31 -21.82
C TYR A 176 26.63 10.79 -21.51
N SER A 177 26.05 10.37 -20.39
CA SER A 177 25.80 8.94 -20.10
C SER A 177 25.01 8.24 -21.21
N ARG A 178 24.11 8.97 -21.89
CA ARG A 178 23.34 8.48 -23.05
C ARG A 178 24.19 8.09 -24.26
N ILE A 179 25.43 8.58 -24.35
CA ILE A 179 26.38 8.24 -25.42
C ILE A 179 27.56 7.42 -24.89
N GLY A 180 27.44 6.86 -23.68
CA GLY A 180 28.40 5.92 -23.11
C GLY A 180 29.32 6.47 -22.03
N CYS A 181 29.12 7.69 -21.52
CA CYS A 181 29.91 8.17 -20.38
C CYS A 181 29.62 7.36 -19.11
N PRO A 182 30.60 6.65 -18.51
CA PRO A 182 30.40 5.85 -17.32
C PRO A 182 30.50 6.66 -16.02
N TRP A 183 30.84 7.95 -16.10
CA TRP A 183 31.09 8.78 -14.93
C TRP A 183 29.85 8.89 -14.04
N ARG A 184 30.07 8.62 -12.76
CA ARG A 184 29.12 8.82 -11.66
C ARG A 184 29.86 9.40 -10.48
N GLY A 185 29.35 10.51 -9.94
CA GLY A 185 30.00 11.21 -8.84
C GLY A 185 29.04 12.18 -8.13
N PRO A 186 29.51 12.87 -7.10
CA PRO A 186 28.77 13.94 -6.43
C PRO A 186 28.27 14.99 -7.43
N ASN A 187 27.08 15.54 -7.19
CA ASN A 187 26.48 16.52 -8.09
C ASN A 187 27.33 17.79 -8.27
N HIS A 188 28.07 18.21 -7.23
CA HIS A 188 28.93 19.38 -7.32
C HIS A 188 30.13 19.19 -8.27
N GLU A 189 30.54 17.95 -8.55
CA GLU A 189 31.63 17.62 -9.48
C GLU A 189 31.16 17.51 -10.94
N VAL A 190 29.84 17.48 -11.19
CA VAL A 190 29.27 17.34 -12.53
C VAL A 190 29.78 18.42 -13.49
N PRO A 191 29.77 19.73 -13.14
CA PRO A 191 30.20 20.77 -14.08
C PRO A 191 31.67 20.60 -14.49
N GLU A 192 32.55 20.29 -13.53
CA GLU A 192 33.97 20.08 -13.79
C GLU A 192 34.21 18.84 -14.69
N HIS A 193 33.47 17.76 -14.45
CA HIS A 193 33.52 16.60 -15.33
C HIS A 193 32.98 16.92 -16.72
N GLU A 194 31.87 17.65 -16.84
CA GLU A 194 31.25 17.96 -18.13
C GLU A 194 32.15 18.81 -19.03
N ASP A 195 32.93 19.74 -18.46
CA ASP A 195 33.91 20.56 -19.18
C ASP A 195 35.10 19.74 -19.70
N THR A 196 35.43 18.64 -19.03
CA THR A 196 36.56 17.76 -19.37
C THR A 196 36.13 16.43 -20.01
N CYS A 197 34.84 16.25 -20.25
CA CYS A 197 34.28 14.99 -20.73
C CYS A 197 34.78 14.68 -22.14
N VAL A 198 35.29 13.46 -22.34
CA VAL A 198 35.80 13.01 -23.65
C VAL A 198 34.70 12.52 -24.59
N HIS A 199 33.54 12.13 -24.05
CA HIS A 199 32.44 11.51 -24.80
C HIS A 199 31.72 12.41 -25.82
N PRO A 200 31.63 13.75 -25.64
CA PRO A 200 31.14 14.64 -26.70
C PRO A 200 32.00 14.60 -27.97
N HIS A 201 33.27 14.25 -27.84
CA HIS A 201 34.25 14.22 -28.93
C HIS A 201 34.62 12.80 -29.38
N THR A 202 33.99 11.76 -28.82
CA THR A 202 34.23 10.37 -29.26
C THR A 202 33.76 10.14 -30.68
N LYS A 203 34.45 9.23 -31.38
CA LYS A 203 34.12 8.87 -32.76
C LYS A 203 32.80 8.10 -32.78
N GLY A 204 32.04 8.26 -33.86
CA GLY A 204 30.73 7.62 -34.01
C GLY A 204 30.73 6.11 -33.76
N LYS A 205 31.82 5.39 -34.08
CA LYS A 205 31.93 3.95 -33.80
C LYS A 205 31.77 3.58 -32.31
N ASP A 206 32.36 4.35 -31.40
CA ASP A 206 32.37 4.05 -29.96
C ASP A 206 31.02 4.46 -29.34
N VAL A 207 30.39 5.51 -29.87
CA VAL A 207 29.01 5.90 -29.55
C VAL A 207 28.01 4.83 -30.02
N MET A 208 28.19 4.29 -31.23
CA MET A 208 27.31 3.24 -31.76
C MET A 208 27.35 1.95 -30.93
N GLU A 209 28.49 1.62 -30.33
CA GLU A 209 28.59 0.48 -29.41
C GLU A 209 27.79 0.73 -28.12
N ALA A 210 27.97 1.88 -27.48
CA ALA A 210 27.19 2.26 -26.30
C ALA A 210 25.68 2.35 -26.58
N LEU A 211 25.29 2.84 -27.76
CA LEU A 211 23.89 2.88 -28.20
C LEU A 211 23.33 1.48 -28.41
N ARG A 212 24.08 0.51 -28.96
CA ARG A 212 23.61 -0.88 -29.09
C ARG A 212 23.27 -1.50 -27.74
N ASP A 213 24.06 -1.22 -26.71
CA ASP A 213 23.77 -1.72 -25.36
C ASP A 213 22.52 -1.06 -24.77
N ILE A 214 22.32 0.24 -25.01
CA ILE A 214 21.08 0.95 -24.61
C ILE A 214 19.89 0.37 -25.36
N ASP A 215 19.98 0.22 -26.68
CA ASP A 215 18.94 -0.34 -27.54
C ASP A 215 18.61 -1.78 -27.15
N ALA A 216 19.61 -2.60 -26.83
CA ALA A 216 19.40 -3.96 -26.35
C ALA A 216 18.61 -3.99 -25.04
N ARG A 217 18.94 -3.12 -24.08
CA ARG A 217 18.17 -2.97 -22.82
C ARG A 217 16.76 -2.47 -23.08
N THR A 218 16.58 -1.46 -23.92
CA THR A 218 15.25 -0.94 -24.29
C THR A 218 14.41 -1.98 -25.02
N LEU A 219 15.03 -2.80 -25.88
CA LEU A 219 14.38 -3.92 -26.54
C LEU A 219 13.95 -4.97 -25.51
N GLU A 220 14.82 -5.34 -24.56
CA GLU A 220 14.50 -6.25 -23.45
C GLU A 220 13.28 -5.76 -22.65
N GLU A 221 13.24 -4.47 -22.31
CA GLU A 221 12.11 -3.83 -21.62
C GLU A 221 10.82 -3.85 -22.45
N ARG A 222 10.92 -3.72 -23.78
CA ARG A 222 9.78 -3.72 -24.70
C ARG A 222 9.31 -5.10 -25.12
N ARG A 223 10.14 -6.14 -25.02
CA ARG A 223 9.81 -7.53 -25.44
C ARG A 223 8.50 -8.02 -24.86
N LEU A 224 8.22 -7.72 -23.59
CA LEU A 224 6.97 -8.11 -22.94
C LEU A 224 5.77 -7.41 -23.60
N CYS A 225 5.87 -6.10 -23.84
CA CYS A 225 4.83 -5.33 -24.53
C CYS A 225 4.60 -5.87 -25.94
N ASP A 226 5.66 -6.08 -26.71
CA ASP A 226 5.58 -6.60 -28.08
C ASP A 226 4.92 -7.99 -28.10
N SER A 227 5.32 -8.88 -27.18
CA SER A 227 4.72 -10.21 -27.03
C SER A 227 3.24 -10.14 -26.65
N VAL A 228 2.85 -9.20 -25.78
CA VAL A 228 1.43 -8.99 -25.44
C VAL A 228 0.67 -8.44 -26.64
N PHE A 229 1.24 -7.51 -27.41
CA PHE A 229 0.62 -6.99 -28.63
C PHE A 229 0.39 -8.09 -29.67
N ASP A 230 1.35 -8.99 -29.86
CA ASP A 230 1.19 -10.15 -30.73
C ASP A 230 0.07 -11.07 -30.23
N LEU A 231 -0.04 -11.33 -28.92
CA LEU A 231 -1.12 -12.13 -28.36
C LEU A 231 -2.50 -11.45 -28.49
N LEU A 232 -2.56 -10.12 -28.46
CA LEU A 232 -3.79 -9.37 -28.69
C LEU A 232 -4.33 -9.52 -30.13
N SER A 233 -3.54 -10.06 -31.06
CA SER A 233 -4.03 -10.42 -32.40
C SER A 233 -4.87 -11.70 -32.45
N TYR A 234 -4.91 -12.49 -31.36
CA TYR A 234 -5.70 -13.71 -31.31
C TYR A 234 -7.20 -13.41 -31.30
N GLU A 235 -7.99 -14.23 -31.99
CA GLU A 235 -9.45 -14.05 -32.05
C GLU A 235 -10.11 -14.33 -30.68
N LYS A 236 -9.55 -15.28 -29.91
CA LYS A 236 -10.13 -15.77 -28.66
C LYS A 236 -9.34 -15.28 -27.47
N ILE A 237 -9.80 -14.17 -26.89
CA ILE A 237 -9.21 -13.53 -25.70
C ILE A 237 -10.28 -13.36 -24.63
N THR A 238 -9.93 -13.60 -23.36
CA THR A 238 -10.81 -13.30 -22.23
C THR A 238 -10.06 -12.54 -21.13
N PHE A 239 -10.77 -11.61 -20.49
CA PHE A 239 -10.27 -10.82 -19.36
C PHE A 239 -11.15 -11.15 -18.16
N ASN A 240 -10.56 -11.76 -17.14
CA ASN A 240 -11.29 -12.23 -15.97
C ASN A 240 -10.77 -11.51 -14.73
N ASP A 241 -11.60 -10.67 -14.13
CA ASP A 241 -11.31 -10.05 -12.84
C ASP A 241 -11.73 -11.00 -11.73
N LEU A 242 -10.74 -11.62 -11.10
CA LEU A 242 -10.92 -12.74 -10.18
C LEU A 242 -10.50 -12.36 -8.76
N GLN A 243 -11.09 -13.06 -7.80
CA GLN A 243 -10.72 -12.98 -6.40
C GLN A 243 -10.45 -14.39 -5.88
N MET A 244 -9.25 -14.62 -5.36
CA MET A 244 -8.92 -15.86 -4.66
C MET A 244 -9.09 -15.68 -3.14
N LYS A 245 -9.70 -16.67 -2.49
CA LYS A 245 -9.96 -16.69 -1.05
C LYS A 245 -9.14 -17.80 -0.40
N PRO A 246 -8.64 -17.58 0.83
CA PRO A 246 -7.89 -18.59 1.55
C PRO A 246 -8.80 -19.76 1.98
N TYR A 247 -8.29 -20.98 1.89
CA TYR A 247 -8.88 -22.18 2.45
C TYR A 247 -7.76 -23.12 2.93
N ARG A 248 -8.12 -24.10 3.76
CA ARG A 248 -7.15 -25.08 4.30
C ARG A 248 -7.56 -26.50 3.97
N THR A 249 -6.58 -27.39 3.89
CA THR A 249 -6.79 -28.82 3.72
C THR A 249 -7.03 -29.49 5.07
N ASP A 250 -7.82 -30.57 5.09
CA ASP A 250 -8.09 -31.38 6.29
C ASP A 250 -6.93 -32.34 6.65
N GLU A 251 -5.70 -32.03 6.23
CA GLU A 251 -4.50 -32.81 6.57
C GLU A 251 -4.04 -32.53 8.01
N PHE A 252 -3.27 -33.46 8.61
CA PHE A 252 -2.68 -33.30 9.95
C PHE A 252 -1.87 -32.00 10.11
N VAL A 253 -1.29 -31.50 9.01
CA VAL A 253 -0.73 -30.15 8.91
C VAL A 253 -1.58 -29.37 7.92
N HIS A 254 -2.46 -28.49 8.43
CA HIS A 254 -3.35 -27.69 7.61
C HIS A 254 -2.55 -26.75 6.70
N LYS A 255 -2.49 -27.05 5.40
CA LYS A 255 -1.80 -26.21 4.42
C LYS A 255 -2.73 -25.09 3.96
N LEU A 256 -2.22 -23.86 3.95
CA LEU A 256 -2.93 -22.71 3.42
C LEU A 256 -2.85 -22.69 1.89
N PHE A 257 -4.01 -22.70 1.26
CA PHE A 257 -4.18 -22.50 -0.17
C PHE A 257 -5.09 -21.30 -0.43
N TYR A 258 -5.01 -20.76 -1.63
CA TYR A 258 -5.94 -19.76 -2.13
C TYR A 258 -6.61 -20.31 -3.39
N GLU A 259 -7.91 -20.11 -3.51
CA GLU A 259 -8.65 -20.57 -4.69
C GLU A 259 -9.68 -19.52 -5.11
N THR A 260 -9.85 -19.36 -6.43
CA THR A 260 -10.94 -18.56 -6.99
C THR A 260 -12.23 -19.35 -7.04
N SER A 261 -13.38 -18.67 -7.03
CA SER A 261 -14.60 -19.29 -7.54
C SER A 261 -14.39 -19.81 -8.97
N ARG A 262 -15.15 -20.83 -9.36
CA ARG A 262 -15.16 -21.29 -10.76
C ARG A 262 -15.57 -20.14 -11.67
N PHE A 263 -14.83 -19.95 -12.75
CA PHE A 263 -15.12 -18.94 -13.76
C PHE A 263 -15.16 -19.58 -15.16
N THR A 264 -15.86 -18.91 -16.07
CA THR A 264 -16.08 -19.41 -17.43
C THR A 264 -15.21 -18.64 -18.41
N ALA A 265 -14.41 -19.35 -19.21
CA ALA A 265 -13.66 -18.78 -20.33
C ALA A 265 -13.57 -19.83 -21.46
N PHE A 266 -13.70 -19.41 -22.72
CA PHE A 266 -13.65 -20.30 -23.89
C PHE A 266 -14.61 -21.51 -23.79
N ASN A 267 -15.83 -21.29 -23.28
CA ASN A 267 -16.83 -22.34 -23.02
C ASN A 267 -16.38 -23.46 -22.06
N ASN A 268 -15.35 -23.20 -21.26
CA ASN A 268 -14.81 -24.12 -20.27
C ASN A 268 -14.87 -23.49 -18.88
N GLN A 269 -14.94 -24.35 -17.85
CA GLN A 269 -14.87 -23.96 -16.44
C GLN A 269 -13.43 -24.04 -15.96
N TRP A 270 -12.99 -23.00 -15.28
CA TRP A 270 -11.61 -22.85 -14.81
C TRP A 270 -11.57 -22.45 -13.35
N VAL A 271 -10.45 -22.75 -12.70
CA VAL A 271 -10.12 -22.32 -11.35
C VAL A 271 -8.65 -21.92 -11.31
N VAL A 272 -8.33 -20.84 -10.59
CA VAL A 272 -6.95 -20.52 -10.22
C VAL A 272 -6.73 -20.94 -8.78
N LYS A 273 -5.70 -21.75 -8.55
CA LYS A 273 -5.26 -22.19 -7.23
C LYS A 273 -3.87 -21.64 -6.96
N ALA A 274 -3.64 -21.14 -5.76
CA ALA A 274 -2.33 -20.66 -5.32
C ALA A 274 -1.94 -21.25 -3.97
N ARG A 275 -0.63 -21.32 -3.73
CA ARG A 275 -0.01 -21.83 -2.50
C ARG A 275 1.23 -21.03 -2.16
N ILE A 276 1.64 -21.07 -0.89
CA ILE A 276 2.75 -20.29 -0.36
C ILE A 276 3.84 -21.21 0.15
N ASN A 277 5.10 -20.86 -0.12
CA ASN A 277 6.29 -21.51 0.44
C ASN A 277 6.25 -23.05 0.40
N ASN A 278 5.82 -23.63 -0.73
CA ASN A 278 5.66 -25.09 -0.86
C ASN A 278 6.98 -25.88 -0.74
N SER A 279 8.13 -25.20 -0.74
CA SER A 279 9.47 -25.78 -0.55
C SER A 279 9.88 -25.92 0.92
N GLN A 280 9.18 -25.29 1.86
CA GLN A 280 9.51 -25.35 3.29
C GLN A 280 8.57 -26.29 4.04
N ARG A 281 9.14 -27.11 4.93
CA ARG A 281 8.35 -28.01 5.81
C ARG A 281 7.48 -27.23 6.79
N ASP A 282 7.92 -26.03 7.16
CA ASP A 282 7.20 -25.08 8.00
C ASP A 282 7.36 -23.65 7.43
N PRO A 283 6.35 -23.15 6.69
CA PRO A 283 6.35 -21.80 6.12
C PRO A 283 6.48 -20.65 7.15
N THR A 284 6.31 -20.95 8.44
CA THR A 284 6.32 -19.94 9.52
C THR A 284 7.73 -19.62 10.01
N GLN A 285 8.73 -20.42 9.65
CA GLN A 285 10.12 -20.24 10.07
C GLN A 285 10.90 -19.24 9.19
N SER A 286 10.29 -18.76 8.11
CA SER A 286 10.88 -17.79 7.19
C SER A 286 10.02 -16.54 7.09
N SER A 287 10.67 -15.38 7.14
CA SER A 287 10.05 -14.10 6.77
C SER A 287 9.99 -13.92 5.25
N GLU A 288 10.84 -14.63 4.50
CA GLU A 288 10.82 -14.70 3.04
C GLU A 288 9.68 -15.59 2.55
N ARG A 289 8.84 -15.02 1.68
CA ARG A 289 7.58 -15.63 1.26
C ARG A 289 7.36 -15.46 -0.22
N ASP A 290 7.18 -16.59 -0.88
CA ASP A 290 6.85 -16.68 -2.30
C ASP A 290 5.50 -17.35 -2.49
N MET A 291 4.75 -16.82 -3.46
CA MET A 291 3.46 -17.35 -3.86
C MET A 291 3.59 -18.01 -5.23
N THR A 292 3.06 -19.21 -5.37
CA THR A 292 2.95 -19.90 -6.65
C THR A 292 1.49 -20.12 -6.98
N TYR A 293 1.15 -20.10 -8.26
CA TYR A 293 -0.21 -20.29 -8.74
C TYR A 293 -0.26 -21.29 -9.89
N GLN A 294 -1.44 -21.84 -10.09
CA GLN A 294 -1.75 -22.85 -11.08
C GLN A 294 -3.13 -22.52 -11.66
N LEU A 295 -3.24 -22.60 -12.98
CA LEU A 295 -4.50 -22.58 -13.68
C LEU A 295 -4.98 -24.02 -13.90
N ILE A 296 -6.24 -24.30 -13.55
CA ILE A 296 -6.84 -25.63 -13.58
C ILE A 296 -8.10 -25.59 -14.45
N LEU A 297 -8.14 -26.46 -15.44
CA LEU A 297 -9.30 -26.74 -16.26
C LEU A 297 -10.20 -27.77 -15.56
N LYS A 298 -11.44 -27.40 -15.29
CA LYS A 298 -12.44 -28.26 -14.64
C LYS A 298 -13.37 -28.97 -15.63
N THR A 299 -13.52 -28.43 -16.83
CA THR A 299 -14.29 -29.07 -17.92
C THR A 299 -13.44 -30.13 -18.60
N LYS A 300 -14.00 -31.32 -18.84
CA LYS A 300 -13.35 -32.33 -19.69
C LYS A 300 -13.35 -31.87 -21.14
N THR A 301 -12.18 -31.86 -21.78
CA THR A 301 -12.02 -31.46 -23.18
C THR A 301 -11.73 -32.66 -24.06
N THR A 302 -12.22 -32.62 -25.29
CA THR A 302 -11.96 -33.65 -26.31
C THR A 302 -10.83 -33.27 -27.26
N TYR A 303 -10.33 -32.03 -27.17
CA TYR A 303 -9.24 -31.50 -27.98
C TYR A 303 -8.28 -30.66 -27.13
N PRO A 304 -6.98 -30.61 -27.48
CA PRO A 304 -6.01 -29.76 -26.79
C PRO A 304 -6.37 -28.28 -26.87
N LEU A 305 -6.20 -27.56 -25.76
CA LEU A 305 -6.41 -26.12 -25.63
C LEU A 305 -5.06 -25.43 -25.39
N PRO A 306 -4.32 -25.05 -26.44
CA PRO A 306 -3.08 -24.28 -26.31
C PRO A 306 -3.40 -22.86 -25.81
N LEU A 307 -3.01 -22.58 -24.58
CA LEU A 307 -3.38 -21.34 -23.90
C LEU A 307 -2.14 -20.54 -23.52
N HIS A 308 -2.17 -19.24 -23.81
CA HIS A 308 -1.30 -18.26 -23.16
C HIS A 308 -2.08 -17.53 -22.09
N TYR A 309 -1.49 -17.29 -20.93
CA TYR A 309 -2.13 -16.56 -19.85
C TYR A 309 -1.13 -15.77 -19.02
N LEU A 310 -1.61 -14.70 -18.39
CA LEU A 310 -0.85 -13.89 -17.46
C LEU A 310 -1.76 -13.26 -16.40
N ILE A 311 -1.17 -12.98 -15.24
CA ILE A 311 -1.82 -12.26 -14.15
C ILE A 311 -1.35 -10.80 -14.16
N LEU A 312 -2.32 -9.90 -14.06
CA LEU A 312 -2.14 -8.46 -13.92
C LEU A 312 -2.80 -7.94 -12.65
N LYS A 313 -2.46 -6.70 -12.29
CA LYS A 313 -3.22 -5.92 -11.31
C LYS A 313 -4.70 -5.84 -11.74
N GLY A 314 -5.60 -6.23 -10.84
CA GLY A 314 -7.04 -6.10 -11.05
C GLY A 314 -7.53 -4.66 -10.87
N PRO A 315 -8.69 -4.28 -11.44
CA PRO A 315 -9.24 -2.92 -11.34
C PRO A 315 -9.60 -2.52 -9.89
N PHE A 316 -9.92 -3.50 -9.05
CA PHE A 316 -10.32 -3.30 -7.64
C PHE A 316 -9.22 -3.71 -6.65
N GLY A 317 -7.99 -3.94 -7.12
CA GLY A 317 -6.85 -4.34 -6.31
C GLY A 317 -5.66 -3.42 -6.47
N ASP A 318 -4.78 -3.39 -5.48
CA ASP A 318 -3.52 -2.65 -5.45
C ASP A 318 -2.30 -3.59 -5.51
N MET A 319 -2.51 -4.84 -5.96
CA MET A 319 -1.45 -5.82 -6.12
C MET A 319 -0.39 -5.30 -7.09
N LYS A 320 0.87 -5.37 -6.67
CA LYS A 320 2.03 -5.11 -7.52
C LYS A 320 2.51 -6.45 -8.07
N VAL A 321 2.51 -6.57 -9.39
CA VAL A 321 2.94 -7.79 -10.09
C VAL A 321 3.69 -7.38 -11.34
N GLN A 322 4.81 -8.05 -11.62
CA GLN A 322 5.56 -7.92 -12.86
C GLN A 322 5.00 -8.92 -13.87
N PRO A 323 4.25 -8.50 -14.89
CA PRO A 323 3.53 -9.45 -15.73
C PRO A 323 4.48 -10.43 -16.43
N ARG A 324 4.11 -11.73 -16.43
CA ARG A 324 4.80 -12.77 -17.17
C ARG A 324 3.79 -13.60 -17.95
N ILE A 325 4.07 -13.77 -19.24
CA ILE A 325 3.27 -14.61 -20.12
C ILE A 325 3.69 -16.06 -19.89
N HIS A 326 2.72 -16.92 -19.65
CA HIS A 326 2.90 -18.37 -19.56
C HIS A 326 2.12 -19.05 -20.67
N ARG A 327 2.66 -20.16 -21.16
CA ARG A 327 2.01 -21.01 -22.15
C ARG A 327 1.82 -22.40 -21.57
N PHE A 328 0.62 -22.96 -21.72
CA PHE A 328 0.34 -24.35 -21.39
C PHE A 328 -0.74 -24.92 -22.32
N ASP A 329 -0.56 -26.16 -22.74
CA ASP A 329 -1.47 -26.85 -23.64
C ASP A 329 -2.34 -27.81 -22.79
N PHE A 330 -3.57 -27.41 -22.48
CA PHE A 330 -4.47 -28.21 -21.63
C PHE A 330 -5.08 -29.36 -22.44
N THR A 331 -5.04 -30.58 -21.89
CA THR A 331 -5.59 -31.78 -22.52
C THR A 331 -6.49 -32.54 -21.53
N GLU A 332 -7.11 -33.65 -21.97
CA GLU A 332 -7.86 -34.53 -21.07
C GLU A 332 -6.98 -35.16 -19.99
N GLN A 333 -5.70 -35.41 -20.32
CA GLN A 333 -4.72 -36.02 -19.41
C GLN A 333 -4.06 -34.96 -18.51
N ASP A 334 -3.83 -33.77 -19.08
CA ASP A 334 -3.18 -32.64 -18.41
C ASP A 334 -4.14 -31.47 -18.30
N ASN A 335 -5.01 -31.51 -17.29
CA ASN A 335 -5.98 -30.47 -17.02
C ASN A 335 -5.49 -29.42 -15.99
N GLU A 336 -4.27 -29.57 -15.49
CA GLU A 336 -3.66 -28.63 -14.56
C GLU A 336 -2.29 -28.17 -15.07
N SER A 337 -2.09 -26.86 -15.19
CA SER A 337 -0.77 -26.29 -15.50
C SER A 337 0.26 -26.60 -14.40
N PRO A 338 1.57 -26.45 -14.61
CA PRO A 338 2.52 -26.48 -13.49
C PRO A 338 2.28 -25.31 -12.52
N TYR A 339 2.75 -25.44 -11.28
CA TYR A 339 2.82 -24.30 -10.36
C TYR A 339 3.90 -23.32 -10.84
N LEU A 340 3.48 -22.08 -11.11
CA LEU A 340 4.34 -21.01 -11.59
C LEU A 340 4.47 -19.94 -10.50
N PRO A 341 5.63 -19.28 -10.37
CA PRO A 341 5.77 -18.18 -9.43
C PRO A 341 4.82 -17.04 -9.82
N LEU A 342 4.08 -16.52 -8.84
CA LEU A 342 3.42 -15.23 -8.98
C LEU A 342 4.51 -14.15 -8.90
N PRO A 343 4.80 -13.42 -9.98
CA PRO A 343 5.97 -12.54 -10.07
C PRO A 343 5.75 -11.23 -9.28
N LEU A 344 5.75 -11.35 -7.96
CA LEU A 344 5.71 -10.23 -7.03
C LEU A 344 7.09 -9.53 -6.98
N PRO A 345 7.15 -8.21 -6.80
CA PRO A 345 8.41 -7.47 -6.77
C PRO A 345 9.30 -7.84 -5.57
N ASP A 346 8.70 -8.20 -4.44
CA ASP A 346 9.41 -8.53 -3.20
C ASP A 346 8.54 -9.36 -2.24
N THR A 347 9.16 -9.82 -1.15
CA THR A 347 8.48 -10.52 -0.04
C THR A 347 7.47 -9.64 0.70
N ALA A 348 7.65 -8.32 0.72
CA ALA A 348 6.73 -7.41 1.42
C ALA A 348 5.36 -7.35 0.72
N GLU A 349 5.34 -7.42 -0.61
CA GLU A 349 4.14 -7.60 -1.43
C GLU A 349 3.41 -8.90 -1.05
N CYS A 350 4.14 -10.02 -0.99
CA CYS A 350 3.56 -11.31 -0.64
C CYS A 350 2.90 -11.29 0.75
N ASN A 351 3.57 -10.66 1.73
CA ASN A 351 3.00 -10.43 3.06
C ASN A 351 1.74 -9.56 3.01
N ARG A 352 1.68 -8.53 2.16
CA ARG A 352 0.49 -7.70 1.98
C ARG A 352 -0.70 -8.51 1.46
N LEU A 353 -0.45 -9.40 0.49
CA LEU A 353 -1.46 -10.29 -0.07
C LEU A 353 -1.96 -11.29 0.98
N LEU A 354 -1.06 -11.87 1.77
CA LEU A 354 -1.37 -12.76 2.89
C LEU A 354 -2.26 -12.10 3.96
N ALA A 355 -1.96 -10.85 4.30
CA ALA A 355 -2.71 -10.08 5.27
C ALA A 355 -4.10 -9.64 4.74
N ALA A 356 -4.37 -9.76 3.43
CA ALA A 356 -5.66 -9.44 2.85
C ALA A 356 -6.69 -10.54 3.09
N LYS A 357 -7.98 -10.15 3.15
CA LYS A 357 -9.08 -11.12 3.27
C LYS A 357 -9.20 -11.99 2.01
N ALA A 358 -8.84 -11.42 0.86
CA ALA A 358 -8.82 -12.07 -0.43
C ALA A 358 -7.85 -11.32 -1.35
N ILE A 359 -7.35 -12.00 -2.37
CA ILE A 359 -6.41 -11.44 -3.35
C ILE A 359 -7.16 -11.23 -4.66
N SER A 360 -7.26 -9.97 -5.08
CA SER A 360 -7.94 -9.57 -6.31
C SER A 360 -6.93 -9.33 -7.42
N PHE A 361 -7.17 -9.90 -8.60
CA PHE A 361 -6.26 -9.83 -9.74
C PHE A 361 -7.03 -9.95 -11.07
N ARG A 362 -6.38 -9.57 -12.17
CA ARG A 362 -6.91 -9.79 -13.51
C ARG A 362 -6.15 -10.93 -14.18
N LEU A 363 -6.86 -11.95 -14.62
CA LEU A 363 -6.31 -13.02 -15.45
C LEU A 363 -6.68 -12.73 -16.91
N ILE A 364 -5.67 -12.56 -17.76
CA ILE A 364 -5.87 -12.52 -19.22
C ILE A 364 -5.52 -13.89 -19.76
N MET A 365 -6.39 -14.43 -20.61
CA MET A 365 -6.18 -15.71 -21.28
C MET A 365 -6.35 -15.51 -22.78
N PHE A 366 -5.47 -16.12 -23.56
CA PHE A 366 -5.46 -16.15 -25.02
C PHE A 366 -5.48 -17.61 -25.46
N LEU A 367 -6.53 -18.01 -26.17
CA LEU A 367 -6.59 -19.34 -26.75
C LEU A 367 -5.98 -19.28 -28.15
N ALA A 368 -4.88 -20.00 -28.36
CA ALA A 368 -4.24 -20.03 -29.66
C ALA A 368 -5.14 -20.76 -30.66
N SER A 369 -5.48 -20.06 -31.74
CA SER A 369 -6.06 -20.67 -32.93
C SER A 369 -5.01 -21.60 -33.54
N LYS A 370 -5.40 -22.84 -33.86
CA LYS A 370 -4.57 -23.68 -34.73
C LYS A 370 -4.55 -23.14 -36.14
#